data_AF-A0A1I2S1X2-F1
#
_entry.id   AF-A0A1I2S1X2-F1
#
_cell.length_a   1.000
_cell.length_b   1.000
_cell.length_c   1.000
_cell.angle_alpha   90.00
_cell.angle_beta   90.00
_cell.angle_gamma   90.00
#
_symmetry.space_group_name_H-M   'P 1'
#
loop_
_entity.id
_entity.type
_entity.pdbx_description
1 polymer ?
#
loop_
_entity_poly.entity_id
_entity_poly.type
_entity_poly.pdbx_seq_one_letter_code
_entity_poly.pdbx_strand_id
1 'polypeptide(L)' 'MVRAGVLPTDYDFEGHRELVGMQAVDVPVTYADSSVLGRDYGFKPEIGIREGLRAFAEWYKEYYGRVVR' A
#
# COMPACT_ATOMS: atom_id res chain seq x y z
N MET A 1 -8.58 2.99 -1.08
CA MET A 1 -8.77 4.16 -0.19
C MET A 1 -10.15 4.80 -0.35
N VAL A 2 -10.58 5.21 -1.55
CA VAL A 2 -11.95 5.73 -1.79
C VAL A 2 -13.05 4.79 -1.31
N ARG A 3 -13.05 3.52 -1.75
CA ARG A 3 -14.06 2.53 -1.31
C ARG A 3 -14.06 2.29 0.19
N ALA A 4 -12.90 2.38 0.86
CA ALA A 4 -12.83 2.25 2.31
C ALA A 4 -13.38 3.51 3.02
N GLY A 5 -13.62 4.61 2.30
CA GLY A 5 -14.02 5.91 2.84
C GLY A 5 -12.87 6.63 3.55
N VAL A 6 -11.62 6.34 3.14
CA VAL A 6 -10.42 7.09 3.56
C VAL A 6 -10.26 8.36 2.74
N LEU A 7 -10.56 8.27 1.45
CA LEU A 7 -10.61 9.41 0.52
C LEU A 7 -12.05 9.63 0.08
N PRO A 8 -12.44 10.87 -0.27
CA PRO A 8 -13.77 11.15 -0.80
C PRO A 8 -13.97 10.50 -2.18
N THR A 9 -15.22 10.32 -2.59
CA THR A 9 -15.59 9.61 -3.84
C THR A 9 -15.16 10.35 -5.11
N ASP A 10 -15.02 11.67 -5.01
CA ASP A 10 -14.64 12.61 -6.06
C ASP A 10 -13.17 13.07 -5.93
N TYR A 11 -12.33 12.30 -5.21
CA TYR A 11 -10.92 12.63 -5.04
C TYR A 11 -10.19 12.72 -6.40
N ASP A 12 -9.64 13.89 -6.70
CA ASP A 12 -8.83 14.13 -7.90
C ASP A 12 -7.39 13.66 -7.70
N PHE A 13 -7.09 12.46 -8.19
CA PHE A 13 -5.75 11.88 -8.07
C PHE A 13 -4.67 12.65 -8.83
N GLU A 14 -5.00 13.24 -9.98
CA GLU A 14 -4.01 13.94 -10.80
C GLU A 14 -3.77 15.34 -10.23
N GLY A 15 -4.84 16.06 -9.86
CA GLY A 15 -4.72 17.40 -9.26
C GLY A 15 -4.03 17.41 -7.89
N HIS A 16 -4.05 16.28 -7.17
CA HIS A 16 -3.33 16.12 -5.90
C HIS A 16 -1.98 15.41 -6.03
N ARG A 17 -1.48 15.18 -7.25
CA ARG A 17 -0.17 14.58 -7.49
C ARG A 17 0.89 15.66 -7.70
N GLU A 18 1.89 15.68 -6.83
CA GLU A 18 3.09 16.49 -6.98
C GLU A 18 4.30 15.59 -7.23
N LEU A 19 5.00 15.80 -8.35
CA LEU A 19 6.25 15.11 -8.64
C LEU A 19 7.41 15.87 -8.04
N VAL A 20 8.00 15.29 -6.99
CA VAL A 20 9.24 15.77 -6.38
C VAL A 20 10.42 14.92 -6.85
N GLY A 21 11.64 15.45 -6.70
CA GLY A 21 12.86 14.70 -6.98
C GLY A 21 12.99 13.45 -6.09
N MET A 22 13.65 12.42 -6.62
CA MET A 22 13.93 11.19 -5.88
C MET A 22 14.76 11.49 -4.63
N GLN A 23 14.42 10.88 -3.48
CA GLN A 23 15.19 11.07 -2.26
C GLN A 23 16.57 10.43 -2.41
N ALA A 24 17.59 10.96 -1.70
CA ALA A 24 18.96 10.48 -1.83
C ALA A 24 19.17 9.00 -1.45
N VAL A 25 18.24 8.44 -0.67
CA VAL A 25 18.27 7.04 -0.20
C VAL A 25 17.37 6.11 -1.03
N ASP A 26 16.60 6.66 -1.96
CA ASP A 26 15.73 5.85 -2.82
C ASP A 26 16.57 5.10 -3.84
N VAL A 27 16.11 3.88 -4.13
CA VAL A 27 16.65 3.02 -5.18
C VAL A 27 15.58 2.88 -6.26
N PRO A 28 15.92 3.00 -7.56
CA PRO A 28 14.90 3.08 -8.62
C PRO A 28 13.95 1.88 -8.70
N VAL A 29 14.46 0.68 -8.42
CA VAL A 29 13.70 -0.57 -8.42
C VAL A 29 14.29 -1.54 -7.41
N THR A 30 13.43 -2.20 -6.62
CA THR A 30 13.82 -3.31 -5.75
C THR A 30 12.76 -4.39 -5.77
N TYR A 31 13.19 -5.64 -5.59
CA TYR A 31 12.32 -6.79 -5.41
C TYR A 31 13.10 -7.90 -4.68
N ALA A 32 12.38 -8.78 -4.00
CA ALA A 32 12.96 -9.93 -3.32
C ALA A 32 12.87 -11.18 -4.21
N ASP A 33 13.98 -11.91 -4.35
CA ASP A 33 13.94 -13.30 -4.79
C ASP A 33 13.52 -14.18 -3.61
N SER A 34 12.32 -14.76 -3.71
CA SER A 34 11.74 -15.63 -2.67
C SER A 34 11.92 -17.13 -2.96
N SER A 35 12.72 -17.50 -3.96
CA SER A 35 12.92 -18.89 -4.36
C SER A 35 13.44 -19.77 -3.22
N VAL A 36 14.36 -19.27 -2.39
CA VAL A 36 14.90 -19.98 -1.22
C VAL A 36 13.81 -20.24 -0.17
N LEU A 37 12.98 -19.23 0.13
CA LEU A 37 11.87 -19.38 1.06
C LEU A 37 10.83 -20.37 0.54
N GLY A 38 10.58 -20.37 -0.77
CA GLY A 38 9.71 -21.32 -1.43
C GLY A 38 10.21 -22.76 -1.33
N ARG A 39 11.51 -23.01 -1.58
CA ARG A 39 12.08 -24.36 -1.51
C ARG A 39 12.17 -24.90 -0.08
N ASP A 40 12.69 -24.08 0.85
CA ASP A 40 13.10 -24.58 2.15
C ASP A 40 11.92 -24.57 3.16
N TYR A 41 10.92 -23.71 2.94
CA TYR A 41 9.79 -23.50 3.84
C TYR A 41 8.41 -23.60 3.18
N GLY A 42 8.35 -23.83 1.85
CA GLY A 42 7.07 -23.82 1.12
C GLY A 42 6.39 -22.45 1.07
N PHE A 43 7.11 -21.38 1.40
CA PHE A 43 6.53 -20.05 1.49
C PHE A 43 6.22 -19.48 0.10
N LYS A 44 5.00 -18.97 -0.07
CA LYS A 44 4.58 -18.22 -1.25
C LYS A 44 3.66 -17.08 -0.82
N PRO A 45 3.91 -15.84 -1.25
CA PRO A 45 2.96 -14.75 -1.02
C PRO A 45 1.68 -15.00 -1.83
N GLU A 46 0.55 -15.08 -1.13
CA GLU A 46 -0.76 -15.34 -1.74
C GLU A 46 -1.61 -14.08 -1.88
N ILE A 47 -1.38 -13.08 -1.02
CA ILE A 47 -2.14 -11.84 -0.99
C ILE A 47 -1.68 -10.94 -2.15
N GLY A 48 -2.60 -10.64 -3.06
CA GLY A 48 -2.34 -9.71 -4.15
C GLY A 48 -2.31 -8.25 -3.69
N ILE A 49 -1.63 -7.37 -4.45
CA ILE A 49 -1.48 -5.95 -4.12
C ILE A 49 -2.85 -5.27 -3.87
N ARG A 50 -3.84 -5.53 -4.73
CA ARG A 50 -5.19 -4.92 -4.61
C ARG A 50 -5.90 -5.34 -3.33
N GLU A 51 -5.71 -6.58 -2.90
CA GLU A 51 -6.30 -7.14 -1.69
C GLU A 51 -5.61 -6.55 -0.46
N GLY A 52 -4.27 -6.58 -0.43
CA GLY A 52 -3.48 -6.00 0.66
C GLY A 52 -3.74 -4.50 0.86
N LEU A 53 -3.75 -3.71 -0.23
CA LEU A 53 -4.06 -2.27 -0.15
C LEU A 53 -5.49 -1.99 0.32
N ARG A 54 -6.45 -2.88 0.06
CA ARG A 54 -7.81 -2.76 0.57
C ARG A 54 -7.84 -2.98 2.08
N ALA A 55 -7.30 -4.11 2.55
CA ALA A 55 -7.24 -4.45 3.96
C ALA A 55 -6.49 -3.36 4.76
N PHE A 56 -5.38 -2.86 4.22
CA PHE A 56 -4.64 -1.75 4.80
C PHE A 56 -5.50 -0.48 4.94
N ALA A 57 -6.22 -0.08 3.90
CA ALA A 57 -7.05 1.12 3.94
C ALA A 57 -8.22 1.01 4.94
N GLU A 58 -8.79 -0.19 5.08
CA GLU A 58 -9.86 -0.47 6.05
C GLU A 58 -9.32 -0.38 7.49
N TRP A 59 -8.17 -1.02 7.76
CA TRP A 59 -7.47 -0.90 9.04
C TRP A 59 -7.09 0.55 9.36
N TYR A 60 -6.52 1.29 8.40
CA TYR A 60 -6.08 2.67 8.59
C TYR A 60 -7.24 3.57 9.05
N LYS A 61 -8.40 3.43 8.39
CA LYS A 61 -9.61 4.15 8.77
C LYS A 61 -10.07 3.80 10.19
N GLU A 62 -10.07 2.52 10.54
CA GLU A 62 -10.48 2.09 11.87
C GLU A 62 -9.55 2.64 12.96
N TYR A 63 -8.25 2.59 12.72
CA TYR A 63 -7.24 3.01 13.68
C TYR A 63 -7.26 4.53 13.90
N TYR A 64 -7.19 5.32 12.83
CA TYR A 64 -7.12 6.78 12.94
C TYR A 64 -8.49 7.46 13.02
N GLY A 65 -9.53 6.89 12.41
CA GLY A 65 -10.89 7.44 12.46
C GLY A 65 -11.54 7.37 13.85
N ARG A 66 -11.00 6.57 14.77
CA ARG A 66 -11.39 6.55 16.19
C ARG A 66 -10.67 7.59 17.05
N VAL A 67 -9.46 8.01 16.64
CA VAL A 67 -8.61 8.95 17.41
C VAL A 67 -8.97 10.41 17.14
N VAL A 68 -9.62 10.72 16.00
CA VAL A 68 -10.02 12.07 15.59
C VAL A 68 -11.51 12.35 15.86
N ARG A 69 -12.08 11.77 16.93
CA ARG A 69 -13.42 12.11 17.42
C ARG A 69 -13.36 12.81 18.76
#